data_AF-A0A094F838-F1
#
_entry.id   AF-A0A094F838-F1
#
_cell.length_a   1.000
_cell.length_b   1.000
_cell.length_c   1.000
_cell.angle_alpha   90.00
_cell.angle_beta   90.00
_cell.angle_gamma   90.00
#
_symmetry.space_group_name_H-M   'P 1'
#
loop_
_entity.id
_entity.type
_entity.pdbx_description
1 polymer ?
#
loop_
_entity_poly.entity_id
_entity_poly.type
_entity_poly.pdbx_seq_one_letter_code
_entity_poly.pdbx_strand_id
1 'polypeptide(L)'
;MASRITQTLKTAAFDASRKFTRFTTTGVLSSSGYGAQTNFIQTTAPMGKNIISRLLGRYKNTDSHGPASIPSLQPQNISQPSNKTDLTPKYQDWHEFNPSTEKWTCVDAASSSHLPPISQVTDHNADLVLATWNIDVGEVLPRLRTSAILSHLSNLSPSPDIIFLQEVSRPSLEFILGDERIRETWLSSEMDSKNWGGQIFATMTLLSRARFSGRVRAGPVWRVKYNSRYERDALCCDVFLPSTNLESALGEEDEKRVRLVNVHLDSLARVPSYRWHQLGIVASSLRSAECGLVAGDFNPVLPEDETLVEENGIVDAWQELRRGEEGFTWGIDGKQAYPPKRMDKVALRGLVARDIEVMDPGTIVEPGGEDAGQGGGRLLPWSDHSGLKCTFGLA
;
A
#
# COMPACT_ATOMS: atom_id res chain seq x y z
N MET A 1 16.93 14.97 -52.77
CA MET A 1 16.54 13.61 -53.17
C MET A 1 15.67 13.02 -52.05
N ALA A 2 14.58 13.68 -51.66
CA ALA A 2 13.25 13.59 -52.29
C ALA A 2 12.69 12.16 -52.32
N SER A 3 11.84 11.85 -51.35
CA SER A 3 10.52 11.21 -51.52
C SER A 3 10.40 10.10 -52.58
N ARG A 4 10.28 8.85 -52.13
CA ARG A 4 9.28 7.83 -52.56
C ARG A 4 9.82 6.42 -52.30
N ILE A 5 9.47 5.83 -51.16
CA ILE A 5 8.95 4.46 -51.08
C ILE A 5 7.90 4.48 -49.96
N THR A 6 6.64 4.64 -50.35
CA THR A 6 5.45 4.59 -49.51
C THR A 6 4.85 3.20 -49.59
N GLN A 7 4.24 2.72 -48.49
CA GLN A 7 3.13 1.75 -48.43
C GLN A 7 3.37 0.33 -48.97
N THR A 8 3.21 -0.68 -48.11
CA THR A 8 2.13 -1.70 -48.16
C THR A 8 2.24 -2.61 -46.92
N LEU A 9 1.09 -3.12 -46.44
CA LEU A 9 0.86 -4.17 -45.43
C LEU A 9 0.43 -3.73 -44.01
N LYS A 10 -0.79 -3.20 -43.96
CA LYS A 10 -1.80 -3.62 -42.96
C LYS A 10 -2.27 -5.05 -43.30
N THR A 11 -2.79 -5.75 -42.28
CA THR A 11 -3.60 -6.99 -42.29
C THR A 11 -2.88 -8.34 -42.39
N ALA A 12 -2.78 -9.06 -41.26
CA ALA A 12 -3.25 -10.46 -41.12
C ALA A 12 -3.16 -10.97 -39.67
N ALA A 13 -4.19 -11.73 -39.28
CA ALA A 13 -4.27 -12.72 -38.21
C ALA A 13 -4.61 -12.28 -36.76
N PHE A 14 -5.89 -11.92 -36.57
CA PHE A 14 -6.75 -12.60 -35.58
C PHE A 14 -6.74 -14.11 -35.87
N ASP A 15 -6.45 -14.97 -34.88
CA ASP A 15 -7.26 -16.13 -34.44
C ASP A 15 -6.39 -17.09 -33.61
N ALA A 16 -6.71 -17.27 -32.32
CA ALA A 16 -6.56 -18.55 -31.63
C ALA A 16 -7.22 -18.52 -30.23
N SER A 17 -8.17 -19.44 -30.08
CA SER A 17 -8.62 -20.05 -28.83
C SER A 17 -9.74 -19.36 -28.04
N ARG A 18 -10.96 -19.43 -28.62
CA ARG A 18 -12.12 -19.93 -27.87
C ARG A 18 -12.25 -21.43 -28.09
N LYS A 19 -12.37 -22.22 -27.02
CA LYS A 19 -13.20 -23.43 -27.01
C LYS A 19 -13.49 -23.92 -25.58
N PHE A 20 -14.72 -24.38 -25.41
CA PHE A 20 -15.41 -24.97 -24.24
C PHE A 20 -15.88 -23.95 -23.18
N THR A 21 -17.17 -23.87 -22.84
CA THR A 21 -18.14 -24.96 -22.59
C THR A 21 -19.56 -24.62 -23.06
N ARG A 22 -20.24 -25.59 -23.68
CA ARG A 22 -21.68 -25.59 -24.02
C ARG A 22 -22.53 -25.82 -22.78
N PHE A 23 -23.66 -25.12 -22.65
CA PHE A 23 -24.88 -25.71 -22.12
C PHE A 23 -26.04 -25.45 -23.08
N THR A 24 -26.80 -26.51 -23.27
CA THR A 24 -27.95 -26.71 -24.16
C THR A 24 -29.22 -26.02 -23.65
N THR A 25 -30.03 -25.50 -24.58
CA THR A 25 -31.49 -25.45 -24.38
C THR A 25 -32.17 -25.75 -25.72
N THR A 26 -33.15 -26.64 -25.64
CA THR A 26 -33.92 -27.28 -26.71
C THR A 26 -35.17 -26.49 -27.09
N GLY A 27 -35.47 -26.44 -28.40
CA GLY A 27 -36.82 -26.41 -29.01
C GLY A 27 -37.53 -25.04 -29.15
N VAL A 28 -38.46 -24.78 -30.08
CA VAL A 28 -39.08 -25.49 -31.24
C VAL A 28 -39.98 -24.42 -31.96
N LEU A 29 -40.05 -24.47 -33.31
CA LEU A 29 -41.09 -23.97 -34.28
C LEU A 29 -41.44 -22.46 -34.40
N SER A 30 -41.26 -21.85 -35.60
CA SER A 30 -42.24 -21.51 -36.68
C SER A 30 -42.96 -20.16 -36.42
N SER A 31 -43.34 -19.27 -37.35
CA SER A 31 -43.45 -19.14 -38.81
C SER A 31 -43.85 -17.68 -39.15
N SER A 32 -43.54 -17.18 -40.37
CA SER A 32 -44.15 -16.02 -41.12
C SER A 32 -44.23 -14.63 -40.44
N GLY A 33 -44.12 -13.46 -41.08
CA GLY A 33 -44.09 -13.02 -42.47
C GLY A 33 -44.63 -11.57 -42.53
N TYR A 34 -43.84 -10.66 -43.13
CA TYR A 34 -44.18 -9.32 -43.69
C TYR A 34 -44.81 -8.20 -42.84
N GLY A 35 -44.20 -7.01 -42.91
CA GLY A 35 -44.84 -5.72 -42.63
C GLY A 35 -43.87 -4.62 -42.20
N ALA A 36 -43.46 -3.77 -43.15
CA ALA A 36 -42.50 -2.68 -42.94
C ALA A 36 -43.07 -1.51 -42.12
N GLN A 37 -42.28 -0.99 -41.16
CA GLN A 37 -42.30 0.42 -40.78
C GLN A 37 -40.90 0.85 -40.31
N THR A 38 -40.31 1.77 -41.07
CA THR A 38 -39.07 2.46 -40.79
C THR A 38 -39.25 3.44 -39.63
N ASN A 39 -38.57 3.18 -38.51
CA ASN A 39 -38.22 4.19 -37.50
C ASN A 39 -36.78 3.93 -37.07
N PHE A 40 -35.88 4.85 -37.42
CA PHE A 40 -34.50 4.87 -36.92
C PHE A 40 -34.53 5.23 -35.43
N ILE A 41 -34.42 4.23 -34.57
CA ILE A 41 -34.01 4.41 -33.17
C ILE A 41 -32.59 3.85 -33.06
N GLN A 42 -31.64 4.77 -32.97
CA GLN A 42 -30.23 4.49 -32.75
C GLN A 42 -30.03 4.23 -31.25
N THR A 43 -30.37 3.04 -30.76
CA THR A 43 -29.93 2.57 -29.43
C THR A 43 -28.53 1.99 -29.52
N THR A 44 -27.54 2.88 -29.60
CA THR A 44 -26.17 2.57 -29.18
C THR A 44 -26.09 2.81 -27.67
N ALA A 45 -26.23 1.75 -26.88
CA ALA A 45 -25.87 1.80 -25.47
C ALA A 45 -24.33 1.94 -25.37
N PRO A 46 -23.78 3.01 -24.77
CA PRO A 46 -22.37 3.04 -24.45
C PRO A 46 -22.18 2.18 -23.20
N MET A 47 -21.57 1.02 -23.40
CA MET A 47 -20.97 0.25 -22.32
C MET A 47 -19.72 1.01 -21.85
N GLY A 48 -19.69 1.42 -20.58
CA GLY A 48 -18.48 1.91 -19.93
C GLY A 48 -18.60 3.31 -19.35
N LYS A 49 -18.72 3.37 -18.01
CA LYS A 49 -17.99 4.26 -17.09
C LYS A 49 -18.53 4.04 -15.67
N ASN A 50 -17.62 3.99 -14.70
CA ASN A 50 -17.87 4.19 -13.26
C ASN A 50 -18.51 3.05 -12.44
N ILE A 51 -17.83 1.89 -12.38
CA ILE A 51 -18.03 0.93 -11.28
C ILE A 51 -17.22 1.35 -10.04
N ILE A 52 -16.01 1.90 -10.21
CA ILE A 52 -15.14 2.31 -9.08
C ILE A 52 -15.69 3.56 -8.37
N SER A 53 -16.13 4.57 -9.12
CA SER A 53 -16.81 5.76 -8.55
C SER A 53 -18.14 5.41 -7.86
N ARG A 54 -18.84 4.34 -8.27
CA ARG A 54 -20.04 3.85 -7.57
C ARG A 54 -19.71 3.04 -6.30
N LEU A 55 -18.59 2.33 -6.27
CA LEU A 55 -18.12 1.64 -5.05
C LEU A 55 -17.70 2.65 -3.99
N LEU A 56 -16.95 3.70 -4.35
CA LEU A 56 -16.58 4.79 -3.43
C LEU A 56 -17.75 5.74 -3.12
N GLY A 57 -18.67 5.95 -4.07
CA GLY A 57 -19.88 6.76 -3.87
C GLY A 57 -20.89 6.15 -2.89
N ARG A 58 -20.88 4.82 -2.71
CA ARG A 58 -21.64 4.16 -1.62
C ARG A 58 -20.97 4.27 -0.25
N TYR A 59 -19.70 4.68 -0.17
CA TYR A 59 -19.02 4.97 1.09
C TYR A 59 -19.18 6.42 1.57
N LYS A 60 -19.67 7.33 0.73
CA LYS A 60 -19.80 8.78 1.03
C LYS A 60 -21.22 9.24 1.42
N ASN A 61 -22.18 8.35 1.65
CA ASN A 61 -23.49 8.75 2.15
C ASN A 61 -24.13 7.67 3.02
N THR A 62 -24.05 7.84 4.33
CA THR A 62 -25.10 7.45 5.28
C THR A 62 -24.89 8.26 6.57
N ASP A 63 -25.98 8.94 6.94
CA ASP A 63 -26.33 9.43 8.28
C ASP A 63 -25.89 10.83 8.70
N SER A 64 -26.68 11.80 8.23
CA SER A 64 -26.95 13.05 8.95
C SER A 64 -28.42 13.10 9.35
N HIS A 65 -28.76 12.63 10.55
CA HIS A 65 -29.97 13.05 11.26
C HIS A 65 -29.69 13.13 12.77
N GLY A 66 -29.97 14.31 13.34
CA GLY A 66 -29.81 14.63 14.76
C GLY A 66 -30.84 13.97 15.68
N PRO A 67 -30.82 14.30 16.98
CA PRO A 67 -31.10 13.35 18.04
C PRO A 67 -32.60 13.21 18.31
N ALA A 68 -33.05 11.96 18.43
CA ALA A 68 -34.32 11.62 19.08
C ALA A 68 -34.02 10.76 20.32
N SER A 69 -34.60 11.18 21.43
CA SER A 69 -34.51 10.64 22.79
C SER A 69 -34.75 9.13 22.90
N ILE A 70 -33.87 8.43 23.64
CA ILE A 70 -33.90 6.99 23.92
C ILE A 70 -34.60 6.74 25.28
N PRO A 71 -35.62 5.87 25.39
CA PRO A 71 -36.07 5.33 26.67
C PRO A 71 -35.15 4.19 27.14
N SER A 72 -34.81 4.19 28.43
CA SER A 72 -33.97 3.19 29.07
C SER A 72 -34.56 1.77 28.98
N LEU A 73 -33.80 0.83 28.43
CA LEU A 73 -34.07 -0.61 28.55
C LEU A 73 -32.83 -1.29 29.16
N GLN A 74 -33.09 -2.05 30.22
CA GLN A 74 -32.11 -2.79 31.02
C GLN A 74 -31.33 -3.82 30.18
N PRO A 75 -30.09 -4.17 30.58
CA PRO A 75 -29.22 -5.04 29.79
C PRO A 75 -29.70 -6.49 29.86
N GLN A 76 -30.19 -7.02 28.74
CA GLN A 76 -30.27 -8.46 28.55
C GLN A 76 -28.91 -9.00 28.12
N ASN A 77 -28.43 -9.99 28.87
CA ASN A 77 -27.23 -10.77 28.60
C ASN A 77 -27.35 -11.45 27.22
N ILE A 78 -26.82 -10.82 26.19
CA ILE A 78 -26.58 -11.44 24.88
C ILE A 78 -25.16 -11.98 24.92
N SER A 79 -25.04 -13.30 25.08
CA SER A 79 -23.80 -14.04 24.89
C SER A 79 -23.21 -13.73 23.51
N GLN A 80 -22.06 -13.04 23.48
CA GLN A 80 -21.32 -12.77 22.26
C GLN A 80 -20.87 -14.10 21.62
N PRO A 81 -21.10 -14.31 20.30
CA PRO A 81 -20.43 -15.38 19.60
C PRO A 81 -18.94 -15.06 19.55
N SER A 82 -18.10 -15.96 20.08
CA SER A 82 -16.65 -15.86 20.00
C SER A 82 -16.20 -16.06 18.55
N ASN A 83 -16.30 -15.02 17.71
CA ASN A 83 -15.61 -14.96 16.44
C ASN A 83 -14.12 -14.77 16.74
N LYS A 84 -13.45 -15.87 17.10
CA LYS A 84 -12.01 -15.90 17.30
C LYS A 84 -11.37 -15.70 15.92
N THR A 85 -10.90 -14.48 15.66
CA THR A 85 -10.18 -14.16 14.44
C THR A 85 -8.97 -15.09 14.34
N ASP A 86 -8.81 -15.73 13.19
CA ASP A 86 -7.61 -16.50 12.91
C ASP A 86 -6.44 -15.54 12.70
N LEU A 87 -5.62 -15.37 13.75
CA LEU A 87 -4.42 -14.53 13.74
C LEU A 87 -3.19 -15.30 13.22
N THR A 88 -3.39 -16.45 12.56
CA THR A 88 -2.29 -17.25 12.00
C THR A 88 -1.52 -16.44 10.95
N PRO A 89 -0.20 -16.27 11.12
CA PRO A 89 0.65 -15.64 10.12
C PRO A 89 0.60 -16.39 8.78
N LYS A 90 0.40 -15.65 7.68
CA LYS A 90 0.48 -16.18 6.31
C LYS A 90 1.78 -15.71 5.69
N TYR A 91 2.80 -16.57 5.74
CA TYR A 91 4.10 -16.31 5.15
C TYR A 91 4.02 -16.24 3.63
N GLN A 92 4.83 -15.34 3.06
CA GLN A 92 5.04 -15.19 1.63
C GLN A 92 6.54 -14.97 1.37
N ASP A 93 6.95 -15.05 0.11
CA ASP A 93 8.35 -14.85 -0.27
C ASP A 93 8.67 -13.37 -0.48
N TRP A 94 9.94 -13.04 -0.37
CA TRP A 94 10.48 -11.85 -1.04
C TRP A 94 10.69 -12.16 -2.50
N HIS A 95 10.66 -11.13 -3.34
CA HIS A 95 10.86 -11.26 -4.77
C HIS A 95 11.92 -10.29 -5.25
N GLU A 96 12.76 -10.74 -6.16
CA GLU A 96 13.69 -9.89 -6.89
C GLU A 96 13.47 -10.03 -8.39
N PHE A 97 13.79 -8.98 -9.15
CA PHE A 97 13.70 -9.03 -10.59
C PHE A 97 14.96 -9.66 -11.20
N ASN A 98 14.77 -10.73 -11.98
CA ASN A 98 15.85 -11.38 -12.70
C ASN A 98 15.94 -10.81 -14.14
N PRO A 99 16.99 -10.05 -14.48
CA PRO A 99 17.13 -9.43 -15.80
C PRO A 99 17.33 -10.44 -16.93
N SER A 100 17.89 -11.61 -16.66
CA SER A 100 18.12 -12.65 -17.68
C SER A 100 16.84 -13.36 -18.10
N THR A 101 15.85 -13.45 -17.21
CA THR A 101 14.55 -14.11 -17.50
C THR A 101 13.40 -13.12 -17.67
N GLU A 102 13.66 -11.84 -17.44
CA GLU A 102 12.71 -10.73 -17.42
C GLU A 102 11.51 -10.97 -16.48
N LYS A 103 11.75 -11.63 -15.34
CA LYS A 103 10.69 -12.04 -14.41
C LYS A 103 11.09 -11.77 -12.97
N TRP A 104 10.08 -11.49 -12.14
CA TRP A 104 10.20 -11.55 -10.69
C TRP A 104 10.28 -13.01 -10.25
N THR A 105 11.25 -13.32 -9.39
CA THR A 105 11.48 -14.66 -8.82
C THR A 105 11.52 -14.59 -7.31
N CYS A 106 11.00 -15.63 -6.64
CA CYS A 106 11.10 -15.76 -5.20
C CYS A 106 12.56 -15.81 -4.76
N VAL A 107 12.87 -15.12 -3.67
CA VAL A 107 14.17 -15.13 -3.00
C VAL A 107 13.96 -15.63 -1.59
N ASP A 108 14.74 -16.63 -1.21
CA ASP A 108 14.83 -17.01 0.19
C ASP A 108 15.76 -16.02 0.90
N ALA A 109 15.15 -15.06 1.61
CA ALA A 109 15.88 -14.06 2.37
C ALA A 109 16.73 -14.69 3.51
N ALA A 110 16.39 -15.90 3.97
CA ALA A 110 17.21 -16.63 4.94
C ALA A 110 18.48 -17.24 4.31
N SER A 111 18.48 -17.50 2.99
CA SER A 111 19.56 -18.21 2.28
C SER A 111 20.64 -17.29 1.68
N SER A 112 20.52 -15.96 1.78
CA SER A 112 21.52 -15.00 1.25
C SER A 112 22.83 -14.93 2.07
N SER A 113 23.23 -16.04 2.69
CA SER A 113 24.37 -16.17 3.61
C SER A 113 25.74 -16.34 2.93
N HIS A 114 25.86 -16.19 1.61
CA HIS A 114 27.05 -16.69 0.90
C HIS A 114 27.74 -15.73 -0.07
N LEU A 115 27.38 -14.45 -0.12
CA LEU A 115 28.20 -13.49 -0.86
C LEU A 115 29.31 -12.95 0.06
N PRO A 116 30.60 -13.02 -0.36
CA PRO A 116 31.66 -12.39 0.41
C PRO A 116 31.36 -10.90 0.52
N PRO A 117 31.56 -10.27 1.70
CA PRO A 117 31.26 -8.87 1.89
C PRO A 117 32.07 -8.07 0.86
N ILE A 118 31.37 -7.42 -0.08
CA ILE A 118 32.00 -6.47 -0.98
C ILE A 118 32.55 -5.38 -0.06
N SER A 119 33.87 -5.21 -0.10
CA SER A 119 34.60 -4.22 0.68
C SER A 119 34.17 -2.82 0.26
N GLN A 120 33.13 -2.29 0.91
CA GLN A 120 32.76 -0.89 0.84
C GLN A 120 32.53 -0.36 2.25
N VAL A 121 33.38 0.62 2.55
CA VAL A 121 33.31 1.70 3.55
C VAL A 121 32.65 1.33 4.88
N THR A 122 33.42 1.54 5.96
CA THR A 122 32.97 1.65 7.35
C THR A 122 31.80 2.63 7.48
N ASP A 123 30.59 2.22 7.15
CA ASP A 123 29.42 2.99 7.48
C ASP A 123 29.01 2.59 8.90
N HIS A 124 29.56 3.35 9.85
CA HIS A 124 29.19 3.29 11.25
C HIS A 124 27.72 3.69 11.49
N ASN A 125 26.97 4.02 10.43
CA ASN A 125 25.57 4.38 10.57
C ASN A 125 24.66 3.13 10.53
N ALA A 126 24.38 2.62 11.72
CA ALA A 126 23.40 1.55 11.95
C ALA A 126 21.94 2.00 11.72
N ASP A 127 21.72 3.31 11.52
CA ASP A 127 20.40 3.86 11.24
C ASP A 127 19.87 3.37 9.88
N LEU A 128 18.54 3.29 9.79
CA LEU A 128 17.77 2.95 8.60
C LEU A 128 16.82 4.09 8.29
N VAL A 129 16.53 4.26 7.00
CA VAL A 129 15.60 5.26 6.50
C VAL A 129 14.34 4.58 5.97
N LEU A 130 13.20 4.90 6.56
CA LEU A 130 11.87 4.46 6.12
C LEU A 130 11.17 5.61 5.38
N ALA A 131 10.57 5.32 4.24
CA ALA A 131 9.52 6.12 3.65
C ALA A 131 8.18 5.36 3.71
N THR A 132 7.09 6.00 4.14
CA THR A 132 5.74 5.43 4.09
C THR A 132 4.77 6.37 3.38
N TRP A 133 3.90 5.82 2.54
CA TRP A 133 2.94 6.62 1.76
C TRP A 133 1.69 5.82 1.36
N ASN A 134 0.49 6.32 1.71
CA ASN A 134 -0.76 5.90 1.09
C ASN A 134 -0.84 6.51 -0.31
N ILE A 135 -0.88 5.68 -1.37
CA ILE A 135 -0.81 6.14 -2.77
C ILE A 135 -2.18 6.30 -3.46
N ASP A 136 -3.26 6.29 -2.67
CA ASP A 136 -4.63 6.61 -3.07
C ASP A 136 -5.14 5.80 -4.28
N VAL A 137 -5.82 4.70 -4.00
CA VAL A 137 -6.45 3.85 -5.03
C VAL A 137 -7.64 4.53 -5.72
N GLY A 138 -8.20 5.57 -5.10
CA GLY A 138 -9.48 6.15 -5.49
C GLY A 138 -9.44 7.03 -6.73
N GLU A 139 -8.27 7.60 -7.04
CA GLU A 139 -8.15 8.62 -8.07
C GLU A 139 -7.76 8.07 -9.46
N VAL A 140 -7.94 8.91 -10.48
CA VAL A 140 -7.58 8.59 -11.86
C VAL A 140 -6.07 8.60 -12.10
N LEU A 141 -5.63 8.02 -13.22
CA LEU A 141 -4.22 7.97 -13.65
C LEU A 141 -3.26 7.32 -12.64
N PRO A 142 -3.58 6.14 -12.06
CA PRO A 142 -2.79 5.52 -11.00
C PRO A 142 -1.31 5.34 -11.39
N ARG A 143 -1.01 5.01 -12.65
CA ARG A 143 0.37 4.81 -13.13
C ARG A 143 1.21 6.10 -13.11
N LEU A 144 0.65 7.21 -13.61
CA LEU A 144 1.37 8.49 -13.64
C LEU A 144 1.62 9.02 -12.22
N ARG A 145 0.62 8.90 -11.34
CA ARG A 145 0.72 9.29 -9.94
C ARG A 145 1.76 8.45 -9.20
N THR A 146 1.69 7.13 -9.37
CA THR A 146 2.66 6.19 -8.79
C THR A 146 4.08 6.49 -9.29
N SER A 147 4.25 6.76 -10.59
CA SER A 147 5.56 7.16 -11.15
C SER A 147 6.12 8.42 -10.50
N ALA A 148 5.27 9.43 -10.27
CA ALA A 148 5.69 10.67 -9.63
C ALA A 148 6.12 10.44 -8.18
N ILE A 149 5.38 9.62 -7.42
CA ILE A 149 5.76 9.20 -6.06
C ILE A 149 7.11 8.48 -6.07
N LEU A 150 7.29 7.46 -6.92
CA LEU A 150 8.56 6.73 -7.01
C LEU A 150 9.72 7.67 -7.40
N SER A 151 9.47 8.63 -8.30
CA SER A 151 10.47 9.64 -8.68
C SER A 151 10.86 10.53 -7.50
N HIS A 152 9.89 10.94 -6.69
CA HIS A 152 10.17 11.72 -5.50
C HIS A 152 10.99 10.91 -4.50
N LEU A 153 10.58 9.67 -4.20
CA LEU A 153 11.27 8.77 -3.27
C LEU A 153 12.72 8.48 -3.69
N SER A 154 12.98 8.28 -5.00
CA SER A 154 14.34 8.05 -5.51
C SER A 154 15.26 9.28 -5.39
N ASN A 155 14.70 10.48 -5.27
CA ASN A 155 15.47 11.73 -5.16
C ASN A 155 15.67 12.19 -3.70
N LEU A 156 15.16 11.43 -2.73
CA LEU A 156 15.33 11.77 -1.32
C LEU A 156 16.79 11.61 -0.88
N SER A 157 17.19 12.48 0.05
CA SER A 157 18.45 12.40 0.77
C SER A 157 18.18 12.47 2.29
N PRO A 158 18.69 11.51 3.09
CA PRO A 158 19.21 10.22 2.65
C PRO A 158 18.14 9.41 1.89
N SER A 159 18.58 8.51 1.01
CA SER A 159 17.67 7.66 0.24
C SER A 159 17.03 6.60 1.15
N PRO A 160 15.75 6.23 0.93
CA PRO A 160 15.09 5.23 1.76
C PRO A 160 15.74 3.85 1.62
N ASP A 161 15.89 3.15 2.74
CA ASP A 161 16.22 1.73 2.79
C ASP A 161 14.96 0.87 2.69
N ILE A 162 13.85 1.39 3.23
CA ILE A 162 12.57 0.70 3.36
C ILE A 162 11.48 1.61 2.79
N ILE A 163 10.59 1.06 1.96
CA ILE A 163 9.38 1.77 1.50
C ILE A 163 8.15 0.97 1.88
N PHE A 164 7.21 1.62 2.58
CA PHE A 164 5.88 1.12 2.86
C PHE A 164 4.85 1.86 2.02
N LEU A 165 4.10 1.13 1.20
CA LEU A 165 3.00 1.69 0.43
C LEU A 165 1.67 1.12 0.93
N GLN A 166 0.67 1.98 1.02
CA GLN A 166 -0.73 1.61 1.25
C GLN A 166 -1.57 1.96 0.02
N GLU A 167 -2.75 1.33 -0.12
CA GLU A 167 -3.64 1.51 -1.27
C GLU A 167 -3.00 1.24 -2.64
N VAL A 168 -2.06 0.29 -2.69
CA VAL A 168 -1.48 -0.15 -3.96
C VAL A 168 -2.54 -0.87 -4.78
N SER A 169 -3.06 -0.19 -5.80
CA SER A 169 -4.01 -0.76 -6.76
C SER A 169 -3.35 -1.80 -7.68
N ARG A 170 -4.12 -2.66 -8.36
CA ARG A 170 -3.53 -3.58 -9.36
C ARG A 170 -2.79 -2.85 -10.50
N PRO A 171 -3.31 -1.76 -11.09
CA PRO A 171 -2.54 -0.96 -12.05
C PRO A 171 -1.27 -0.33 -11.47
N SER A 172 -1.30 0.11 -10.21
CA SER A 172 -0.12 0.65 -9.53
C SER A 172 0.91 -0.44 -9.29
N LEU A 173 0.50 -1.63 -8.82
CA LEU A 173 1.37 -2.79 -8.64
C LEU A 173 2.05 -3.16 -9.96
N GLU A 174 1.29 -3.30 -11.04
CA GLU A 174 1.85 -3.62 -12.36
C GLU A 174 2.87 -2.57 -12.82
N PHE A 175 2.61 -1.29 -12.55
CA PHE A 175 3.55 -0.22 -12.84
C PHE A 175 4.81 -0.32 -11.97
N ILE A 176 4.67 -0.45 -10.64
CA ILE A 176 5.79 -0.55 -9.69
C ILE A 176 6.70 -1.72 -10.07
N LEU A 177 6.13 -2.89 -10.34
CA LEU A 177 6.89 -4.09 -10.72
C LEU A 177 7.52 -4.01 -12.12
N GLY A 178 7.03 -3.12 -12.99
CA GLY A 178 7.59 -2.85 -14.31
C GLY A 178 8.66 -1.76 -14.32
N ASP A 179 8.70 -0.92 -13.29
CA ASP A 179 9.58 0.25 -13.19
C ASP A 179 11.05 -0.17 -13.01
N GLU A 180 11.94 0.37 -13.86
CA GLU A 180 13.36 0.02 -13.87
C GLU A 180 14.04 0.35 -12.54
N ARG A 181 13.68 1.47 -11.90
CA ARG A 181 14.25 1.88 -10.61
C ARG A 181 13.98 0.84 -9.54
N ILE A 182 12.79 0.24 -9.57
CA ILE A 182 12.37 -0.80 -8.64
C ILE A 182 13.06 -2.12 -8.97
N ARG A 183 13.00 -2.56 -10.23
CA ARG A 183 13.57 -3.82 -10.70
C ARG A 183 15.08 -3.93 -10.42
N GLU A 184 15.81 -2.83 -10.55
CA GLU A 184 17.26 -2.83 -10.38
C GLU A 184 17.68 -2.88 -8.91
N THR A 185 16.96 -2.19 -8.02
CA THR A 185 17.49 -1.84 -6.68
C THR A 185 16.66 -2.32 -5.50
N TRP A 186 15.49 -2.94 -5.71
CA TRP A 186 14.57 -3.30 -4.62
C TRP A 186 14.19 -4.78 -4.59
N LEU A 187 14.09 -5.32 -3.38
CA LEU A 187 13.31 -6.51 -3.07
C LEU A 187 11.85 -6.10 -2.87
N SER A 188 10.91 -6.95 -3.31
CA SER A 188 9.49 -6.69 -3.23
C SER A 188 8.75 -7.75 -2.44
N SER A 189 7.84 -7.34 -1.55
CA SER A 189 6.93 -8.28 -0.88
C SER A 189 5.93 -8.89 -1.87
N GLU A 190 5.64 -8.21 -2.98
CA GLU A 190 4.65 -8.64 -3.98
C GLU A 190 5.31 -8.93 -5.33
N MET A 191 4.94 -10.02 -6.00
CA MET A 191 5.23 -10.26 -7.42
C MET A 191 3.97 -10.23 -8.30
N ASP A 192 2.81 -10.34 -7.66
CA ASP A 192 1.48 -10.28 -8.24
C ASP A 192 0.46 -9.95 -7.13
N SER A 193 -0.84 -9.93 -7.45
CA SER A 193 -1.90 -9.61 -6.47
C SER A 193 -2.57 -10.85 -5.83
N LYS A 194 -1.97 -12.05 -5.90
CA LYS A 194 -2.63 -13.28 -5.42
C LYS A 194 -2.83 -13.28 -3.90
N ASN A 195 -1.91 -12.68 -3.15
CA ASN A 195 -1.94 -12.67 -1.69
C ASN A 195 -2.95 -11.67 -1.11
N TRP A 196 -3.66 -10.90 -1.95
CA TRP A 196 -4.55 -9.82 -1.50
C TRP A 196 -5.94 -10.30 -1.06
N GLY A 197 -6.24 -11.60 -1.12
CA GLY A 197 -7.52 -12.14 -0.66
C GLY A 197 -8.75 -11.56 -1.36
N GLY A 198 -8.63 -11.23 -2.65
CA GLY A 198 -9.70 -10.66 -3.47
C GLY A 198 -9.83 -9.13 -3.42
N GLN A 199 -9.07 -8.45 -2.56
CA GLN A 199 -9.07 -6.99 -2.46
C GLN A 199 -8.62 -6.32 -3.77
N ILE A 200 -9.11 -5.11 -4.01
CA ILE A 200 -8.78 -4.31 -5.20
C ILE A 200 -7.48 -3.52 -5.05
N PHE A 201 -6.98 -3.39 -3.82
CA PHE A 201 -5.69 -2.83 -3.45
C PHE A 201 -5.12 -3.56 -2.22
N ALA A 202 -3.84 -3.38 -1.93
CA ALA A 202 -3.21 -3.87 -0.70
C ALA A 202 -2.07 -2.96 -0.23
N THR A 203 -1.46 -3.33 0.89
CA THR A 203 -0.16 -2.82 1.31
C THR A 203 0.97 -3.53 0.56
N MET A 204 2.08 -2.83 0.34
CA MET A 204 3.29 -3.37 -0.30
C MET A 204 4.52 -2.85 0.45
N THR A 205 5.52 -3.72 0.63
CA THR A 205 6.80 -3.35 1.23
C THR A 205 7.91 -3.57 0.22
N LEU A 206 8.81 -2.59 0.10
CA LEU A 206 10.05 -2.70 -0.67
C LEU A 206 11.26 -2.55 0.26
N LEU A 207 12.30 -3.34 0.05
CA LEU A 207 13.57 -3.26 0.77
C LEU A 207 14.73 -3.01 -0.21
N SER A 208 15.60 -2.05 0.09
CA SER A 208 16.77 -1.72 -0.74
C SER A 208 17.74 -2.90 -0.83
N ARG A 209 17.98 -3.43 -2.03
CA ARG A 209 18.94 -4.52 -2.24
C ARG A 209 20.33 -4.12 -1.78
N ALA A 210 20.74 -2.88 -2.02
CA ALA A 210 22.06 -2.40 -1.61
C ALA A 210 22.23 -2.44 -0.08
N ARG A 211 21.18 -2.07 0.68
CA ARG A 211 21.22 -2.11 2.14
C ARG A 211 21.12 -3.53 2.69
N PHE A 212 20.24 -4.36 2.12
CA PHE A 212 19.85 -5.66 2.66
C PHE A 212 20.59 -6.88 2.05
N SER A 213 21.58 -6.67 1.17
CA SER A 213 22.47 -7.72 0.65
C SER A 213 23.84 -7.79 1.35
N GLY A 214 24.05 -6.96 2.38
CA GLY A 214 25.30 -6.83 3.12
C GLY A 214 25.19 -7.35 4.55
N ARG A 215 25.70 -6.58 5.51
CA ARG A 215 25.62 -6.90 6.95
C ARG A 215 24.22 -6.78 7.52
N VAL A 216 23.38 -5.93 6.94
CA VAL A 216 21.96 -5.89 7.27
C VAL A 216 21.27 -6.90 6.36
N ARG A 217 20.45 -7.77 6.93
CA ARG A 217 19.79 -8.86 6.19
C ARG A 217 18.28 -8.74 6.23
N ALA A 218 17.63 -9.04 5.10
CA ALA A 218 16.19 -9.26 5.08
C ALA A 218 15.85 -10.61 5.76
N GLY A 219 14.79 -10.63 6.56
CA GLY A 219 14.19 -11.83 7.15
C GLY A 219 12.88 -12.22 6.47
N PRO A 220 12.08 -13.12 7.09
CA PRO A 220 10.79 -13.53 6.55
C PRO A 220 9.81 -12.36 6.38
N VAL A 221 8.86 -12.51 5.45
CA VAL A 221 7.73 -11.60 5.24
C VAL A 221 6.41 -12.37 5.31
N TRP A 222 5.40 -11.79 5.97
CA TRP A 222 4.11 -12.43 6.19
C TRP A 222 2.99 -11.42 6.40
N ARG A 223 1.74 -11.87 6.22
CA ARG A 223 0.54 -11.10 6.54
C ARG A 223 -0.16 -11.67 7.77
N VAL A 224 -0.66 -10.78 8.62
CA VAL A 224 -1.56 -11.13 9.72
C VAL A 224 -2.91 -10.49 9.47
N LYS A 225 -3.94 -11.31 9.23
CA LYS A 225 -5.32 -10.84 9.13
C LYS A 225 -5.87 -10.61 10.54
N TYR A 226 -6.60 -9.52 10.70
CA TYR A 226 -7.28 -9.17 11.94
C TYR A 226 -8.74 -8.77 11.64
N ASN A 227 -9.56 -8.63 12.68
CA ASN A 227 -10.93 -8.16 12.50
C ASN A 227 -10.92 -6.77 11.87
N SER A 228 -11.63 -6.64 10.75
CA SER A 228 -11.59 -5.46 9.91
C SER A 228 -12.89 -5.38 9.12
N ARG A 229 -13.47 -4.18 9.00
CA ARG A 229 -14.62 -3.92 8.12
C ARG A 229 -14.22 -3.76 6.65
N TYR A 230 -12.93 -3.53 6.41
CA TYR A 230 -12.35 -3.20 5.11
C TYR A 230 -11.30 -4.23 4.69
N GLU A 231 -11.37 -5.45 5.24
CA GLU A 231 -10.46 -6.57 4.90
C GLU A 231 -8.95 -6.26 5.01
N ARG A 232 -8.59 -5.32 5.89
CA ARG A 232 -7.23 -4.89 6.21
C ARG A 232 -6.39 -6.01 6.84
N ASP A 233 -5.08 -5.88 6.73
CA ASP A 233 -4.10 -6.72 7.40
C ASP A 233 -2.87 -5.92 7.84
N ALA A 234 -2.00 -6.56 8.60
CA ALA A 234 -0.64 -6.11 8.85
C ALA A 234 0.32 -6.90 7.95
N LEU A 235 1.05 -6.20 7.09
CA LEU A 235 2.15 -6.78 6.32
C LEU A 235 3.43 -6.62 7.13
N CYS A 236 3.91 -7.72 7.67
CA CYS A 236 5.03 -7.78 8.59
C CYS A 236 6.26 -8.34 7.86
N CYS A 237 7.44 -7.83 8.22
CA CYS A 237 8.69 -8.52 7.95
C CYS A 237 9.68 -8.34 9.10
N ASP A 238 10.65 -9.23 9.18
CA ASP A 238 11.81 -9.04 10.04
C ASP A 238 13.01 -8.61 9.19
N VAL A 239 13.90 -7.81 9.78
CA VAL A 239 15.25 -7.54 9.28
C VAL A 239 16.25 -7.77 10.41
N PHE A 240 17.50 -8.04 10.08
CA PHE A 240 18.55 -8.35 11.03
C PHE A 240 19.67 -7.32 10.89
N LEU A 241 19.97 -6.61 11.98
CA LEU A 241 21.03 -5.62 12.05
C LEU A 241 22.24 -6.21 12.78
N PRO A 242 23.48 -5.90 12.36
CA PRO A 242 24.67 -6.34 13.08
C PRO A 242 24.69 -5.70 14.48
N SER A 243 24.89 -6.53 15.51
CA SER A 243 25.03 -6.06 16.89
C SER A 243 26.37 -5.33 17.05
N THR A 244 26.36 -4.22 17.78
CA THR A 244 27.56 -3.43 18.09
C THR A 244 28.30 -3.96 19.32
N ASN A 245 27.95 -5.13 19.85
CA ASN A 245 28.58 -5.71 21.04
C ASN A 245 30.05 -6.05 20.78
N LEU A 246 30.96 -5.20 21.26
CA LEU A 246 32.41 -5.37 21.19
C LEU A 246 32.96 -6.59 21.95
N GLU A 247 32.13 -7.29 22.73
CA GLU A 247 32.56 -8.37 23.63
C GLU A 247 32.48 -9.78 23.02
N SER A 248 31.90 -9.94 21.82
CA SER A 248 31.83 -11.24 21.13
C SER A 248 33.16 -11.57 20.44
N ALA A 249 34.19 -11.89 21.23
CA ALA A 249 35.49 -12.38 20.77
C ALA A 249 35.47 -13.85 20.28
N LEU A 250 34.28 -14.42 20.03
CA LEU A 250 34.06 -15.81 19.64
C LEU A 250 33.14 -15.91 18.42
N GLY A 251 33.56 -15.32 17.31
CA GLY A 251 33.27 -15.79 15.95
C GLY A 251 31.83 -15.81 15.41
N GLU A 252 30.80 -15.58 16.23
CA GLU A 252 29.41 -15.42 15.78
C GLU A 252 29.03 -13.95 15.86
N GLU A 253 28.75 -13.33 14.70
CA GLU A 253 28.18 -11.99 14.64
C GLU A 253 26.78 -12.05 15.26
N ASP A 254 26.62 -11.50 16.47
CA ASP A 254 25.31 -11.35 17.09
C ASP A 254 24.47 -10.40 16.23
N GLU A 255 23.29 -10.82 15.79
CA GLU A 255 22.40 -10.02 14.96
C GLU A 255 21.15 -9.62 15.77
N LYS A 256 20.80 -8.34 15.78
CA LYS A 256 19.55 -7.88 16.39
C LYS A 256 18.42 -7.95 15.37
N ARG A 257 17.41 -8.77 15.67
CA ARG A 257 16.15 -8.81 14.92
C ARG A 257 15.35 -7.52 15.16
N VAL A 258 14.93 -6.88 14.08
CA VAL A 258 14.04 -5.72 14.05
C VAL A 258 12.80 -6.06 13.23
N ARG A 259 11.62 -5.94 13.82
CA ARG A 259 10.34 -6.18 13.14
C ARG A 259 9.79 -4.90 12.52
N LEU A 260 9.42 -4.96 11.25
CA LEU A 260 8.84 -3.86 10.50
C LEU A 260 7.41 -4.23 10.12
N VAL A 261 6.44 -3.34 10.34
CA VAL A 261 5.02 -3.62 10.06
C VAL A 261 4.37 -2.48 9.27
N ASN A 262 3.96 -2.78 8.04
CA ASN A 262 3.20 -1.88 7.18
C ASN A 262 1.69 -2.11 7.40
N VAL A 263 0.97 -1.04 7.75
CA VAL A 263 -0.46 -1.08 8.03
C VAL A 263 -1.26 -0.07 7.21
N HIS A 264 -2.50 -0.44 6.93
CA HIS A 264 -3.58 0.49 6.61
C HIS A 264 -4.75 0.09 7.51
N LEU A 265 -4.96 0.80 8.63
CA LEU A 265 -5.99 0.45 9.61
C LEU A 265 -7.40 0.80 9.12
N ASP A 266 -8.44 0.26 9.76
CA ASP A 266 -9.84 0.49 9.37
C ASP A 266 -10.14 1.97 9.17
N SER A 267 -10.72 2.31 8.02
CA SER A 267 -11.07 3.67 7.64
C SER A 267 -12.44 4.09 8.18
N LEU A 268 -12.77 5.38 8.04
CA LEU A 268 -14.05 6.00 8.43
C LEU A 268 -14.40 5.92 9.93
N ALA A 269 -15.27 6.82 10.37
CA ALA A 269 -15.70 6.96 11.76
C ALA A 269 -16.82 5.95 12.11
N ARG A 270 -16.53 4.65 12.04
CA ARG A 270 -17.49 3.57 12.39
C ARG A 270 -17.33 3.17 13.85
N VAL A 271 -18.46 3.10 14.58
CA VAL A 271 -18.50 2.68 15.99
C VAL A 271 -19.15 1.27 16.11
N PRO A 272 -18.56 0.32 16.86
CA PRO A 272 -17.25 0.43 17.50
C PRO A 272 -16.11 0.44 16.46
N SER A 273 -15.04 1.18 16.77
CA SER A 273 -13.78 1.15 16.02
C SER A 273 -13.09 -0.20 16.23
N TYR A 274 -12.44 -0.70 15.18
CA TYR A 274 -11.56 -1.85 15.30
C TYR A 274 -10.08 -1.44 15.39
N ARG A 275 -9.73 -0.18 15.11
CA ARG A 275 -8.33 0.27 15.03
C ARG A 275 -7.53 -0.01 16.30
N TRP A 276 -8.15 0.16 17.47
CA TRP A 276 -7.51 -0.17 18.75
C TRP A 276 -7.09 -1.64 18.84
N HIS A 277 -7.98 -2.57 18.48
CA HIS A 277 -7.65 -3.99 18.45
C HIS A 277 -6.64 -4.35 17.35
N GLN A 278 -6.75 -3.71 16.18
CA GLN A 278 -5.83 -3.90 15.07
C GLN A 278 -4.40 -3.51 15.46
N LEU A 279 -4.23 -2.31 16.03
CA LEU A 279 -2.93 -1.86 16.51
C LEU A 279 -2.44 -2.68 17.72
N GLY A 280 -3.34 -3.16 18.59
CA GLY A 280 -2.98 -4.04 19.70
C GLY A 280 -2.38 -5.37 19.25
N ILE A 281 -2.86 -5.94 18.14
CA ILE A 281 -2.24 -7.13 17.52
C ILE A 281 -0.84 -6.80 17.02
N VAL A 282 -0.68 -5.65 16.35
CA VAL A 282 0.64 -5.20 15.86
C VAL A 282 1.61 -4.93 17.01
N ALA A 283 1.19 -4.20 18.04
CA ALA A 283 2.01 -3.93 19.22
C ALA A 283 2.42 -5.22 19.95
N SER A 284 1.54 -6.23 19.98
CA SER A 284 1.88 -7.56 20.49
C SER A 284 2.97 -8.24 19.65
N SER A 285 2.86 -8.15 18.32
CA SER A 285 3.89 -8.63 17.40
C SER A 285 5.23 -7.93 17.64
N LEU A 286 5.23 -6.60 17.79
CA LEU A 286 6.44 -5.83 18.11
C LEU A 286 7.04 -6.20 19.48
N ARG A 287 6.21 -6.44 20.51
CA ARG A 287 6.65 -6.95 21.81
C ARG A 287 7.36 -8.29 21.69
N SER A 288 6.85 -9.22 20.87
CA SER A 288 7.48 -10.53 20.65
C SER A 288 8.83 -10.46 19.94
N ALA A 289 9.06 -9.38 19.17
CA ALA A 289 10.33 -9.10 18.51
C ALA A 289 11.30 -8.31 19.41
N GLU A 290 10.82 -7.76 20.53
CA GLU A 290 11.48 -6.77 21.40
C GLU A 290 11.81 -5.43 20.74
N CYS A 291 12.11 -5.43 19.44
CA CYS A 291 12.58 -4.29 18.69
C CYS A 291 11.84 -4.21 17.35
N GLY A 292 11.31 -3.03 17.00
CA GLY A 292 10.60 -2.86 15.74
C GLY A 292 9.78 -1.58 15.64
N LEU A 293 9.15 -1.40 14.49
CA LEU A 293 8.25 -0.29 14.22
C LEU A 293 7.02 -0.74 13.44
N VAL A 294 5.97 0.07 13.53
CA VAL A 294 4.80 0.04 12.67
C VAL A 294 4.64 1.39 11.99
N ALA A 295 4.34 1.38 10.71
CA ALA A 295 4.11 2.60 9.95
C ALA A 295 3.06 2.41 8.85
N GLY A 296 2.45 3.52 8.45
CA GLY A 296 1.42 3.55 7.42
C GLY A 296 0.25 4.44 7.81
N ASP A 297 -0.91 4.16 7.22
CA ASP A 297 -2.14 4.92 7.45
C ASP A 297 -2.90 4.35 8.65
N PHE A 298 -2.90 5.10 9.76
CA PHE A 298 -3.56 4.71 11.01
C PHE A 298 -5.03 5.11 11.01
N ASN A 299 -5.47 5.96 10.08
CA ASN A 299 -6.84 6.44 9.96
C ASN A 299 -7.46 6.91 11.30
N PRO A 300 -6.79 7.69 12.18
CA PRO A 300 -7.35 8.04 13.48
C PRO A 300 -8.50 9.04 13.28
N VAL A 301 -9.74 8.60 13.03
CA VAL A 301 -10.86 9.50 12.66
C VAL A 301 -11.96 9.60 13.73
N LEU A 302 -11.78 8.94 14.86
CA LEU A 302 -12.61 9.08 16.06
C LEU A 302 -11.78 9.69 17.21
N PRO A 303 -12.41 10.35 18.20
CA PRO A 303 -11.70 10.89 19.36
C PRO A 303 -10.89 9.83 20.13
N GLU A 304 -11.40 8.60 20.22
CA GLU A 304 -10.69 7.48 20.86
C GLU A 304 -9.40 7.06 20.15
N ASP A 305 -9.18 7.50 18.90
CA ASP A 305 -7.93 7.19 18.18
C ASP A 305 -6.78 8.16 18.51
N GLU A 306 -7.03 9.23 19.27
CA GLU A 306 -6.00 10.20 19.64
C GLU A 306 -4.88 9.56 20.46
N THR A 307 -5.25 8.69 21.39
CA THR A 307 -4.35 7.96 22.30
C THR A 307 -3.99 6.56 21.79
N LEU A 308 -4.39 6.21 20.56
CA LEU A 308 -4.27 4.87 19.98
C LEU A 308 -2.85 4.29 20.08
N VAL A 309 -1.83 5.10 19.83
CA VAL A 309 -0.42 4.68 19.84
C VAL A 309 0.07 4.45 21.27
N GLU A 310 -0.15 5.42 22.16
CA GLU A 310 0.31 5.40 23.55
C GLU A 310 -0.37 4.28 24.37
N GLU A 311 -1.68 4.09 24.20
CA GLU A 311 -2.42 3.03 24.88
C GLU A 311 -1.99 1.62 24.48
N ASN A 312 -1.38 1.48 23.30
CA ASN A 312 -0.80 0.21 22.84
C ASN A 312 0.66 0.01 23.29
N GLY A 313 1.22 0.96 24.05
CA GLY A 313 2.56 0.87 24.64
C GLY A 313 3.68 0.96 23.62
N ILE A 314 3.47 1.72 22.54
CA ILE A 314 4.46 2.04 21.51
C ILE A 314 4.62 3.57 21.40
N VAL A 315 5.75 4.04 20.89
CA VAL A 315 6.13 5.46 20.89
C VAL A 315 5.86 6.08 19.53
N ASP A 316 5.11 7.19 19.46
CA ASP A 316 4.86 7.94 18.21
C ASP A 316 6.09 8.79 17.85
N ALA A 317 6.76 8.46 16.74
CA ALA A 317 7.99 9.13 16.30
C ALA A 317 7.82 10.64 16.12
N TRP A 318 6.64 11.06 15.62
CA TRP A 318 6.34 12.47 15.41
C TRP A 318 6.20 13.20 16.73
N GLN A 319 5.51 12.61 17.71
CA GLN A 319 5.36 13.23 19.04
C GLN A 319 6.69 13.26 19.80
N GLU A 320 7.56 12.28 19.58
CA GLU A 320 8.90 12.24 20.18
C GLU A 320 9.81 13.35 19.63
N LEU A 321 9.85 13.54 18.30
CA LEU A 321 10.81 14.43 17.64
C LEU A 321 10.27 15.84 17.33
N ARG A 322 8.96 15.97 17.11
CA ARG A 322 8.28 17.19 16.63
C ARG A 322 7.15 17.60 17.57
N ARG A 323 7.38 17.47 18.88
CA ARG A 323 6.36 17.71 19.91
C ARG A 323 5.72 19.09 19.76
N GLY A 324 4.40 19.12 19.61
CA GLY A 324 3.62 20.35 19.45
C GLY A 324 3.45 20.81 18.00
N GLU A 325 4.09 20.15 17.03
CA GLU A 325 3.83 20.36 15.61
C GLU A 325 2.70 19.44 15.14
N GLU A 326 1.81 19.94 14.28
CA GLU A 326 0.62 19.22 13.81
C GLU A 326 0.97 17.98 12.97
N GLY A 327 1.95 18.11 12.07
CA GLY A 327 2.38 17.01 11.19
C GLY A 327 1.26 16.45 10.32
N PHE A 328 0.37 17.29 9.79
CA PHE A 328 -0.73 16.83 8.96
C PHE A 328 -0.21 16.04 7.75
N THR A 329 -0.79 14.86 7.52
CA THR A 329 -0.46 14.01 6.38
C THR A 329 -1.65 13.84 5.44
N TRP A 330 -2.82 14.35 5.81
CA TRP A 330 -4.01 14.28 4.99
C TRP A 330 -4.82 15.57 5.13
N GLY A 331 -5.52 15.95 4.08
CA GLY A 331 -6.41 17.11 4.11
C GLY A 331 -5.73 18.46 3.88
N ILE A 332 -4.43 18.48 3.56
CA ILE A 332 -3.60 19.69 3.55
C ILE A 332 -3.97 20.70 2.45
N ASP A 333 -4.59 20.24 1.36
CA ASP A 333 -5.03 21.11 0.28
C ASP A 333 -6.42 21.71 0.50
N GLY A 334 -7.06 21.38 1.65
CA GLY A 334 -8.35 21.90 2.06
C GLY A 334 -9.52 21.46 1.18
N LYS A 335 -9.33 20.48 0.28
CA LYS A 335 -10.39 20.00 -0.62
C LYS A 335 -11.24 18.88 -0.02
N GLN A 336 -10.85 18.38 1.14
CA GLN A 336 -11.48 17.26 1.82
C GLN A 336 -12.64 17.74 2.70
N ALA A 337 -13.59 16.83 2.95
CA ALA A 337 -14.78 17.13 3.76
C ALA A 337 -14.48 17.29 5.26
N TYR A 338 -13.28 16.90 5.70
CA TYR A 338 -12.86 16.95 7.09
C TYR A 338 -11.61 17.83 7.21
N PRO A 339 -11.39 18.48 8.38
CA PRO A 339 -10.17 19.23 8.62
C PRO A 339 -8.90 18.39 8.40
N PRO A 340 -7.76 19.04 8.12
CA PRO A 340 -6.47 18.37 8.02
C PRO A 340 -6.20 17.48 9.24
N LYS A 341 -5.60 16.31 8.99
CA LYS A 341 -5.34 15.32 10.04
C LYS A 341 -4.03 14.60 9.80
N ARG A 342 -3.35 14.24 10.90
CA ARG A 342 -2.19 13.34 10.89
C ARG A 342 -2.68 11.90 10.86
N MET A 343 -2.99 11.42 9.65
CA MET A 343 -3.50 10.07 9.43
C MET A 343 -2.39 9.03 9.44
N ASP A 344 -1.28 9.37 8.82
CA ASP A 344 -0.12 8.51 8.67
C ASP A 344 0.80 8.70 9.88
N LYS A 345 1.35 7.58 10.38
CA LYS A 345 2.21 7.58 11.56
C LYS A 345 3.37 6.61 11.39
N VAL A 346 4.45 6.87 12.14
CA VAL A 346 5.51 5.91 12.43
C VAL A 346 5.54 5.74 13.96
N ALA A 347 5.38 4.53 14.45
CA ALA A 347 5.44 4.24 15.87
C ALA A 347 6.42 3.09 16.18
N LEU A 348 7.23 3.29 17.22
CA LEU A 348 8.41 2.47 17.51
C LEU A 348 8.29 1.72 18.84
N ARG A 349 9.00 0.60 18.93
CA ARG A 349 9.26 -0.13 20.16
C ARG A 349 10.72 -0.60 20.19
N GLY A 350 11.48 -0.20 21.21
CA GLY A 350 12.88 -0.63 21.36
C GLY A 350 13.83 -0.09 20.28
N LEU A 351 13.36 0.85 19.46
CA LEU A 351 14.13 1.62 18.49
C LEU A 351 14.08 3.09 18.89
N VAL A 352 15.03 3.88 18.40
CA VAL A 352 15.08 5.33 18.59
C VAL A 352 14.86 6.01 17.25
N ALA A 353 13.89 6.93 17.20
CA ALA A 353 13.72 7.82 16.06
C ALA A 353 14.81 8.89 16.08
N ARG A 354 15.42 9.15 14.93
CA ARG A 354 16.53 10.11 14.76
C ARG A 354 16.08 11.37 14.03
N ASP A 355 15.22 11.21 13.04
CA ASP A 355 14.58 12.30 12.30
C ASP A 355 13.24 11.84 11.72
N ILE A 356 12.32 12.79 11.52
CA ILE A 356 11.05 12.57 10.83
C ILE A 356 10.60 13.85 10.13
N GLU A 357 10.10 13.69 8.90
CA GLU A 357 9.54 14.78 8.08
C GLU A 357 8.32 14.33 7.27
N VAL A 358 7.47 15.30 6.92
CA VAL A 358 6.33 15.14 6.00
C VAL A 358 6.81 15.39 4.57
N MET A 359 6.37 14.54 3.65
CA MET A 359 6.63 14.63 2.20
C MET A 359 5.32 14.96 1.47
N ASP A 360 5.06 16.25 1.24
CA ASP A 360 3.83 16.68 0.57
C ASP A 360 3.76 16.16 -0.88
N PRO A 361 2.57 15.74 -1.34
CA PRO A 361 2.40 15.30 -2.72
C PRO A 361 2.49 16.51 -3.66
N GLY A 362 3.32 16.41 -4.70
CA GLY A 362 3.21 17.31 -5.83
C GLY A 362 2.00 16.99 -6.71
N THR A 363 1.96 17.57 -7.91
CA THR A 363 0.87 17.38 -8.86
C THR A 363 1.35 16.80 -10.20
N ILE A 364 0.48 16.09 -10.90
CA ILE A 364 0.59 15.75 -12.31
C ILE A 364 -0.48 16.47 -13.12
N VAL A 365 -0.24 16.65 -14.42
CA VAL A 365 -1.21 17.22 -15.35
C VAL A 365 -2.01 16.08 -15.99
N GLU A 366 -3.33 16.15 -15.96
CA GLU A 366 -4.21 15.20 -16.65
C GLU A 366 -4.06 15.35 -18.19
N PRO A 367 -3.64 14.30 -18.91
CA PRO A 367 -3.51 14.37 -20.36
C PRO A 367 -4.87 14.53 -21.05
N GLY A 368 -5.01 15.56 -21.90
CA GLY A 368 -6.18 15.72 -22.76
C GLY A 368 -7.44 16.27 -22.07
N GLY A 369 -7.30 16.94 -20.91
CA GLY A 369 -8.40 17.71 -20.31
C GLY A 369 -8.94 18.79 -21.27
N GLU A 370 -10.20 19.21 -21.08
CA GLU A 370 -10.93 20.11 -22.00
C GLU A 370 -10.21 21.46 -22.24
N ASP A 371 -9.30 21.85 -21.35
CA ASP A 371 -8.44 23.04 -21.43
C ASP A 371 -7.08 22.82 -22.12
N ALA A 372 -6.84 21.63 -22.69
CA ALA A 372 -5.60 21.31 -23.41
C ALA A 372 -5.38 22.15 -24.68
N GLY A 373 -6.44 22.78 -25.21
CA GLY A 373 -6.34 23.79 -26.28
C GLY A 373 -5.83 25.16 -25.82
N GLN A 374 -5.78 25.42 -24.50
CA GLN A 374 -5.33 26.67 -23.88
C GLN A 374 -4.12 26.48 -22.95
N GLY A 375 -3.51 25.29 -22.92
CA GLY A 375 -2.29 25.01 -22.15
C GLY A 375 -2.49 24.75 -20.65
N GLY A 376 -3.73 24.54 -20.18
CA GLY A 376 -4.03 24.37 -18.75
C GLY A 376 -4.70 23.04 -18.43
N GLY A 377 -3.98 21.92 -18.42
CA GLY A 377 -4.58 20.64 -17.97
C GLY A 377 -4.92 20.64 -16.48
N ARG A 378 -5.95 19.87 -16.07
CA ARG A 378 -6.33 19.69 -14.67
C ARG A 378 -5.15 19.14 -13.87
N LEU A 379 -4.79 19.84 -12.79
CA LEU A 379 -3.76 19.38 -11.85
C LEU A 379 -4.36 18.37 -10.88
N LEU A 380 -3.73 17.21 -10.78
CA LEU A 380 -4.11 16.13 -9.88
C LEU A 380 -2.96 15.88 -8.90
N PRO A 381 -3.20 15.84 -7.58
CA PRO A 381 -2.15 15.50 -6.63
C PRO A 381 -1.73 14.04 -6.82
N TRP A 382 -0.46 13.73 -6.51
CA TRP A 382 0.05 12.35 -6.60
C TRP A 382 -0.67 11.39 -5.65
N SER A 383 -1.11 11.90 -4.49
CA SER A 383 -1.94 11.23 -3.49
C SER A 383 -2.74 12.32 -2.75
N ASP A 384 -3.89 11.98 -2.15
CA ASP A 384 -4.53 12.85 -1.16
C ASP A 384 -3.83 12.81 0.21
N HIS A 385 -2.87 11.90 0.37
CA HIS A 385 -1.94 11.84 1.49
C HIS A 385 -0.57 12.46 1.14
N SER A 386 0.07 13.01 2.16
CA SER A 386 1.50 13.26 2.23
C SER A 386 2.20 12.02 2.78
N GLY A 387 3.41 11.76 2.31
CA GLY A 387 4.24 10.69 2.84
C GLY A 387 4.93 11.09 4.15
N LEU A 388 5.52 10.12 4.83
CA LEU A 388 6.45 10.35 5.94
C LEU A 388 7.81 9.72 5.62
N LYS A 389 8.89 10.47 5.88
CA LYS A 389 10.26 9.94 5.90
C LYS A 389 10.75 9.92 7.34
N CYS A 390 11.22 8.78 7.83
CA CYS A 390 11.71 8.61 9.20
C CYS A 390 13.06 7.91 9.19
N THR A 391 14.04 8.50 9.87
CA THR A 391 15.33 7.86 10.17
C THR A 391 15.28 7.28 11.56
N PHE A 392 15.70 6.04 11.75
CA PHE A 392 15.63 5.34 13.03
C PHE A 392 16.75 4.32 13.18
N GLY A 393 17.09 3.93 14.41
CA GLY A 393 18.12 2.92 14.67
C GLY A 393 17.91 2.19 15.98
N LEU A 394 18.84 1.27 16.28
CA LEU A 394 18.97 0.69 17.61
C LEU A 394 19.30 1.80 18.62
N ALA A 395 18.84 1.60 19.86
CA ALA A 395 18.99 2.57 20.95
C ALA A 395 20.45 2.83 21.32
#